data_AF-A0A7Y9HP85-F1
#
_entry.id   AF-A0A7Y9HP85-F1
#
_cell.length_a   1.000
_cell.length_b   1.000
_cell.length_c   1.000
_cell.angle_alpha   90.00
_cell.angle_beta   90.00
_cell.angle_gamma   90.00
#
_symmetry.space_group_name_H-M   'P 1'
#
loop_
_entity.id
_entity.type
_entity.pdbx_description
1 polymer ?
#
loop_
_entity_poly.entity_id
_entity_poly.type
_entity_poly.pdbx_seq_one_letter_code
_entity_poly.pdbx_strand_id
1 'polypeptide(L)'
;MSLPDLTQPLTQAQFGSLVGISQQAVGNLVGRGVLDTSVPGIQLLQAYCSHLREQAAGRAANGDLDLATERAGLAREQKIRVALQNAEKQKQLLPAALLEEILAKAGARIAGIFDAIPGAVRRRVPSLPAEEITAIGAEIARARNIAASMSLADLRDDDAGGADDADEEEIEL
;
A
#
# COMPACT_ATOMS: atom_id res chain seq x y z
N MET A 1 -21.09 -52.35 3.09
CA MET A 1 -22.29 -51.51 2.93
C MET A 1 -22.78 -51.72 1.52
N SER A 2 -23.94 -52.34 1.33
CA SER A 2 -24.47 -52.61 -0.02
C SER A 2 -24.80 -51.27 -0.68
N LEU A 3 -24.33 -51.06 -1.92
CA LEU A 3 -24.74 -49.89 -2.70
C LEU A 3 -26.26 -49.95 -2.90
N PRO A 4 -27.00 -48.85 -2.65
CA PRO A 4 -28.43 -48.81 -2.91
C PRO A 4 -28.70 -49.03 -4.40
N ASP A 5 -29.76 -49.78 -4.72
CA ASP A 5 -30.23 -49.94 -6.09
C ASP A 5 -30.84 -48.62 -6.59
N LEU A 6 -30.16 -48.00 -7.56
CA LEU A 6 -30.54 -46.70 -8.14
C LEU A 6 -31.70 -46.78 -9.13
N THR A 7 -32.13 -48.00 -9.50
CA THR A 7 -33.27 -48.22 -10.39
C THR A 7 -34.61 -48.13 -9.67
N GLN A 8 -34.59 -48.21 -8.34
CA GLN A 8 -35.75 -48.07 -7.46
C GLN A 8 -35.76 -46.69 -6.77
N PRO A 9 -36.92 -46.23 -6.27
CA PRO A 9 -37.00 -45.05 -5.43
C PRO A 9 -36.16 -45.20 -4.16
N LEU A 10 -35.47 -44.12 -3.75
CA LEU A 10 -34.63 -44.09 -2.57
C LEU A 10 -35.28 -43.28 -1.45
N THR A 11 -35.17 -43.78 -0.22
CA THR A 11 -35.52 -42.99 0.95
C THR A 11 -34.53 -41.83 1.14
N GLN A 12 -34.97 -40.76 1.79
CA GLN A 12 -34.11 -39.59 2.06
C GLN A 12 -32.84 -39.95 2.84
N ALA A 13 -32.91 -40.94 3.74
CA ALA A 13 -31.75 -41.42 4.50
C ALA A 13 -30.75 -42.16 3.60
N GLN A 14 -31.24 -43.03 2.72
CA GLN A 14 -30.38 -43.75 1.76
C GLN A 14 -29.73 -42.79 0.77
N PHE A 15 -30.49 -41.82 0.25
CA PHE A 15 -29.95 -40.81 -0.66
C PHE A 15 -28.94 -39.88 0.03
N GLY A 16 -29.23 -39.44 1.26
CA GLY A 16 -28.28 -38.64 2.05
C GLY A 16 -26.96 -39.37 2.29
N SER A 17 -27.03 -40.66 2.65
CA SER A 17 -25.84 -41.49 2.78
C SER A 17 -25.09 -41.70 1.46
N LEU A 18 -25.81 -41.76 0.33
CA LEU A 18 -25.22 -41.92 -1.01
C LEU A 18 -24.42 -40.68 -1.43
N VAL A 19 -24.96 -39.47 -1.21
CA VAL A 19 -24.35 -38.21 -1.66
C VAL A 19 -23.53 -37.50 -0.56
N GLY A 20 -23.47 -38.05 0.64
CA GLY A 20 -22.65 -37.53 1.75
C GLY A 20 -23.25 -36.32 2.47
N ILE A 21 -24.58 -36.20 2.52
CA ILE A 21 -25.27 -35.12 3.25
C ILE A 21 -26.25 -35.70 4.29
N SER A 22 -26.64 -34.89 5.27
CA SER A 22 -27.61 -35.33 6.28
C SER A 22 -28.99 -35.59 5.67
N GLN A 23 -29.75 -36.51 6.26
CA GLN A 23 -31.13 -36.78 5.85
C GLN A 23 -32.01 -35.52 5.95
N GLN A 24 -31.77 -34.65 6.94
CA GLN A 24 -32.43 -33.35 7.05
C GLN A 24 -32.11 -32.42 5.87
N ALA A 25 -30.87 -32.41 5.39
CA ALA A 25 -30.50 -31.63 4.21
C ALA A 25 -31.22 -32.13 2.95
N VAL A 26 -31.37 -33.45 2.79
CA VAL A 26 -32.19 -34.02 1.71
C VAL A 26 -33.66 -33.61 1.86
N GLY A 27 -34.21 -33.70 3.08
CA GLY A 27 -35.59 -33.27 3.36
C GLY A 27 -35.85 -31.81 3.02
N ASN A 28 -34.90 -30.92 3.30
CA ASN A 28 -34.99 -29.51 2.91
C ASN A 28 -35.00 -29.32 1.38
N LEU A 29 -34.20 -30.09 0.64
CA LEU A 29 -34.18 -30.04 -0.82
C LEU A 29 -35.50 -30.56 -1.42
N VAL A 30 -36.09 -31.60 -0.84
CA VAL A 30 -37.41 -32.11 -1.22
C VAL A 30 -38.50 -31.09 -0.90
N GLY A 31 -38.48 -30.49 0.30
CA GLY A 31 -39.44 -29.46 0.71
C GLY A 31 -39.40 -28.19 -0.15
N ARG A 32 -38.26 -27.92 -0.79
CA ARG A 32 -38.08 -26.82 -1.77
C ARG A 32 -38.46 -27.22 -3.20
N GLY A 33 -38.88 -28.47 -3.43
CA GLY A 33 -39.23 -28.99 -4.76
C GLY A 33 -38.03 -29.24 -5.66
N VAL A 34 -36.80 -29.25 -5.13
CA VAL A 34 -35.57 -29.48 -5.90
C VAL A 34 -35.38 -30.97 -6.19
N LEU A 35 -35.82 -31.83 -5.26
CA LEU A 35 -35.69 -33.27 -5.33
C LEU A 35 -37.05 -33.95 -5.13
N ASP A 36 -37.26 -35.07 -5.81
CA ASP A 36 -38.44 -35.92 -5.66
C ASP A 36 -38.02 -37.35 -5.31
N THR A 37 -38.36 -37.83 -4.11
CA THR A 37 -37.99 -39.18 -3.67
C THR A 37 -38.89 -40.28 -4.21
N SER A 38 -39.95 -39.94 -4.97
CA SER A 38 -40.83 -40.91 -5.62
C SER A 38 -40.24 -41.46 -6.93
N VAL A 39 -39.28 -40.76 -7.52
CA VAL A 39 -38.60 -41.20 -8.75
C VAL A 39 -37.42 -42.14 -8.46
N PRO A 40 -36.95 -42.91 -9.45
CA PRO A 40 -35.76 -43.74 -9.32
C PRO A 40 -34.54 -42.95 -8.84
N GLY A 41 -33.71 -43.59 -8.01
CA GLY A 41 -32.50 -42.99 -7.44
C GLY A 41 -31.56 -42.35 -8.47
N ILE A 42 -31.51 -42.89 -9.69
CA ILE A 42 -30.71 -42.31 -10.78
C ILE A 42 -31.22 -40.93 -11.21
N GLN A 43 -32.54 -40.72 -11.29
CA GLN A 43 -33.13 -39.43 -11.65
C GLN A 43 -32.97 -38.43 -10.51
N LEU A 44 -33.13 -38.90 -9.27
CA LEU A 44 -32.89 -38.12 -8.07
C LEU A 44 -31.44 -37.60 -8.00
N LEU A 45 -30.46 -38.45 -8.34
CA LEU A 45 -29.05 -38.07 -8.42
C LEU A 45 -28.78 -37.04 -9.52
N GLN A 46 -29.38 -37.22 -10.71
CA GLN A 46 -29.25 -36.27 -11.82
C GLN A 46 -29.82 -34.89 -11.45
N ALA A 47 -30.99 -34.85 -10.80
CA ALA A 47 -31.61 -33.61 -10.32
C ALA A 47 -30.71 -32.90 -9.29
N TYR A 48 -30.15 -33.65 -8.34
CA TYR A 48 -29.19 -33.11 -7.36
C TYR A 48 -27.93 -32.54 -8.03
N CYS A 49 -27.35 -33.26 -8.99
CA CYS A 49 -26.20 -32.77 -9.74
C CYS A 49 -26.52 -31.54 -10.58
N SER A 50 -27.71 -31.46 -11.20
CA SER A 50 -28.17 -30.28 -11.93
C SER A 50 -28.24 -29.07 -11.01
N HIS A 51 -28.87 -29.23 -9.85
CA HIS A 51 -28.99 -28.17 -8.85
C HIS A 51 -27.62 -27.66 -8.35
N LEU A 52 -26.66 -28.56 -8.12
CA LEU A 52 -25.29 -28.15 -7.73
C LEU A 52 -24.59 -27.36 -8.84
N ARG A 53 -24.78 -27.74 -10.12
CA ARG A 53 -24.21 -27.01 -11.26
C ARG A 53 -24.83 -25.61 -11.39
N GLU A 54 -26.15 -25.48 -11.22
CA GLU A 54 -26.83 -24.19 -11.23
C GLU A 54 -26.36 -23.29 -10.08
N GLN A 55 -26.22 -23.82 -8.87
CA GLN A 55 -25.67 -23.07 -7.74
C GLN A 55 -24.21 -22.64 -7.97
N ALA A 56 -23.39 -23.51 -8.57
CA ALA A 56 -22.01 -23.19 -8.89
C ALA A 56 -21.94 -22.11 -9.99
N ALA A 57 -22.77 -22.23 -11.03
CA ALA A 57 -22.89 -21.22 -12.09
C ALA A 57 -23.39 -19.87 -11.54
N GLY A 58 -24.38 -19.89 -10.64
CA GLY A 58 -24.88 -18.70 -9.96
C GLY A 58 -23.85 -18.02 -9.07
N ARG A 59 -23.00 -18.79 -8.37
CA ARG A 59 -21.88 -18.24 -7.58
C ARG A 59 -20.80 -17.60 -8.46
N ALA A 60 -20.50 -18.20 -9.60
CA ALA A 60 -19.57 -17.63 -10.58
C ALA A 60 -20.14 -16.36 -11.23
N ALA A 61 -21.44 -16.35 -11.59
CA ALA A 61 -22.11 -15.21 -12.20
C ALA A 61 -22.33 -14.04 -11.23
N ASN A 62 -22.61 -14.32 -9.96
CA ASN A 62 -22.77 -13.29 -8.92
C ASN A 62 -21.44 -12.71 -8.42
N GLY A 63 -20.30 -13.12 -8.99
CA GLY A 63 -18.99 -12.54 -8.67
C GLY A 63 -18.47 -12.87 -7.27
N ASP A 64 -18.99 -13.91 -6.58
CA ASP A 64 -18.57 -14.23 -5.20
C ASP A 64 -17.09 -14.66 -5.13
N LEU A 65 -16.60 -15.30 -6.20
CA LEU A 65 -15.17 -15.61 -6.41
C LEU A 65 -14.32 -14.35 -6.62
N ASP A 66 -14.89 -13.33 -7.27
CA ASP A 66 -14.26 -12.04 -7.48
C ASP A 66 -14.20 -11.26 -6.15
N LEU A 67 -15.29 -11.29 -5.38
CA LEU A 67 -15.39 -10.66 -4.05
C LEU A 67 -14.36 -11.21 -3.05
N ALA A 68 -14.11 -12.52 -3.06
CA ALA A 68 -13.05 -13.13 -2.25
C ALA A 68 -11.65 -12.64 -2.64
N THR A 69 -11.41 -12.46 -3.95
CA THR A 69 -10.15 -11.97 -4.50
C THR A 69 -9.93 -10.49 -4.17
N GLU A 70 -10.95 -9.66 -4.36
CA GLU A 70 -10.96 -8.24 -4.00
C GLU A 70 -10.74 -8.02 -2.50
N ARG A 71 -11.37 -8.83 -1.63
CA ARG A 71 -11.13 -8.79 -0.17
C ARG A 71 -9.70 -9.15 0.20
N ALA A 72 -9.10 -10.11 -0.49
CA ALA A 72 -7.69 -10.45 -0.29
C ALA A 72 -6.76 -9.30 -0.72
N GLY A 73 -7.08 -8.62 -1.82
CA GLY A 73 -6.39 -7.40 -2.26
C GLY A 73 -6.50 -6.28 -1.22
N LEU A 74 -7.70 -5.99 -0.75
CA LEU A 74 -7.95 -4.99 0.30
C LEU A 74 -7.18 -5.31 1.59
N ALA A 75 -7.14 -6.58 2.01
CA ALA A 75 -6.39 -7.00 3.20
C ALA A 75 -4.88 -6.79 3.04
N ARG A 76 -4.33 -7.01 1.82
CA ARG A 76 -2.92 -6.72 1.52
C ARG A 76 -2.63 -5.23 1.65
N GLU A 77 -3.45 -4.38 1.04
CA GLU A 77 -3.30 -2.91 1.11
C GLU A 77 -3.41 -2.40 2.55
N GLN A 78 -4.34 -2.94 3.35
CA GLN A 78 -4.47 -2.63 4.77
C GLN A 78 -3.20 -3.00 5.55
N LYS A 79 -2.61 -4.17 5.27
CA LYS A 79 -1.34 -4.59 5.91
C LYS A 79 -0.19 -3.65 5.56
N ILE A 80 -0.08 -3.22 4.30
CA ILE A 80 0.94 -2.26 3.85
C ILE A 80 0.76 -0.93 4.59
N ARG A 81 -0.47 -0.41 4.64
CA ARG A 81 -0.78 0.84 5.37
C ARG A 81 -0.35 0.76 6.83
N VAL A 82 -0.67 -0.33 7.52
CA VAL A 82 -0.29 -0.53 8.92
C VAL A 82 1.24 -0.62 9.06
N ALA A 83 1.92 -1.28 8.13
CA ALA A 83 3.38 -1.35 8.12
C ALA A 83 4.02 0.04 7.99
N LEU A 84 3.53 0.88 7.06
CA LEU A 84 4.00 2.26 6.90
C LEU A 84 3.75 3.11 8.15
N GLN A 85 2.55 3.04 8.73
CA GLN A 85 2.23 3.76 9.97
C GLN A 85 3.12 3.31 11.15
N ASN A 86 3.45 2.02 11.23
CA ASN A 86 4.35 1.52 12.26
C ASN A 86 5.78 2.00 12.03
N ALA A 87 6.25 2.04 10.79
CA ALA A 87 7.57 2.57 10.44
C ALA A 87 7.68 4.09 10.74
N GLU A 88 6.63 4.87 10.48
CA GLU A 88 6.54 6.28 10.92
C GLU A 88 6.63 6.41 12.44
N LYS A 89 5.82 5.62 13.18
CA LYS A 89 5.84 5.61 14.66
C LYS A 89 7.21 5.21 15.22
N GLN A 90 7.93 4.31 14.54
CA GLN A 90 9.27 3.89 14.89
C GLN A 90 10.36 4.88 14.45
N LYS A 91 9.99 6.04 13.87
CA LYS A 91 10.91 7.05 13.31
C LYS A 91 11.82 6.52 12.20
N GLN A 92 11.41 5.45 11.52
CA GLN A 92 12.14 4.88 10.39
C GLN A 92 11.74 5.55 9.06
N LEU A 93 10.56 6.17 9.02
CA LEU A 93 10.06 6.97 7.90
C LEU A 93 9.53 8.30 8.42
N LEU A 94 9.82 9.38 7.71
CA LEU A 94 9.27 10.71 8.00
C LEU A 94 8.32 11.12 6.86
N PRO A 95 7.12 11.64 7.16
CA PRO A 95 6.24 12.15 6.12
C PRO A 95 6.91 13.30 5.35
N ALA A 96 6.94 13.22 4.01
CA ALA A 96 7.58 14.23 3.17
C ALA A 96 7.05 15.64 3.42
N ALA A 97 5.73 15.80 3.59
CA ALA A 97 5.11 17.08 3.90
C ALA A 97 5.60 17.69 5.23
N LEU A 98 5.90 16.86 6.24
CA LEU A 98 6.45 17.35 7.51
C LEU A 98 7.89 17.81 7.34
N LEU A 99 8.68 17.10 6.51
CA LEU A 99 10.04 17.49 6.17
C LEU A 99 10.07 18.83 5.44
N GLU A 100 9.19 19.01 4.45
CA GLU A 100 9.01 20.28 3.73
C GLU A 100 8.65 21.43 4.68
N GLU A 101 7.70 21.22 5.60
CA GLU A 101 7.31 22.25 6.57
C GLU A 101 8.46 22.63 7.50
N ILE A 102 9.22 21.64 7.99
CA ILE A 102 10.37 21.87 8.87
C ILE A 102 11.47 22.62 8.12
N LEU A 103 11.82 22.20 6.89
CA LEU A 103 12.84 22.88 6.08
C LEU A 103 12.42 24.31 5.73
N ALA A 104 11.16 24.53 5.33
CA ALA A 104 10.66 25.86 5.02
C ALA A 104 10.73 26.79 6.24
N LYS A 105 10.32 26.31 7.43
CA LYS A 105 10.43 27.09 8.68
C LYS A 105 11.88 27.36 9.06
N ALA A 106 12.75 26.36 8.95
CA ALA A 106 14.18 26.51 9.23
C ALA A 106 14.83 27.53 8.29
N GLY A 107 14.58 27.42 6.98
CA GLY A 107 15.07 28.35 5.96
C GLY A 107 14.59 29.78 6.18
N ALA A 108 13.30 29.97 6.48
CA ALA A 108 12.75 31.29 6.81
C ALA A 108 13.41 31.91 8.06
N ARG A 109 13.67 31.10 9.09
CA ARG A 109 14.35 31.56 10.31
C ARG A 109 15.80 31.95 10.04
N ILE A 110 16.52 31.15 9.26
CA ILE A 110 17.90 31.44 8.85
C ILE A 110 17.95 32.72 8.01
N ALA A 111 17.04 32.88 7.05
CA ALA A 111 16.92 34.09 6.24
C ALA A 111 16.73 35.35 7.11
N GLY A 112 15.85 35.29 8.12
CA GLY A 112 15.66 36.40 9.05
C GLY A 112 16.90 36.74 9.89
N ILE A 113 17.68 35.72 10.30
CA ILE A 113 18.96 35.93 11.00
C ILE A 113 19.96 36.62 10.08
N PHE A 114 20.05 36.15 8.83
CA PHE A 114 20.93 36.72 7.81
C PHE A 114 20.59 38.18 7.49
N ASP A 115 19.31 38.52 7.33
CA ASP A 115 18.87 39.89 7.05
C ASP A 115 19.18 40.86 8.21
N ALA A 116 19.34 40.35 9.44
CA ALA A 116 19.71 41.16 10.59
C ALA A 116 21.22 41.46 10.68
N ILE A 117 22.08 40.71 9.97
CA ILE A 117 23.54 40.84 10.07
C ILE A 117 24.03 42.25 9.68
N PRO A 118 23.60 42.88 8.58
CA PRO A 118 24.09 44.22 8.22
C PRO A 118 23.81 45.26 9.31
N GLY A 119 22.63 45.20 9.93
CA GLY A 119 22.26 46.07 11.05
C GLY A 119 23.10 45.81 12.31
N ALA A 120 23.36 44.53 12.62
CA ALA A 120 24.22 44.13 13.73
C ALA A 120 25.68 44.59 13.53
N VAL A 121 26.21 44.46 12.31
CA VAL A 121 27.57 44.93 11.95
C VAL A 121 27.65 46.44 12.09
N ARG A 122 26.69 47.20 11.53
CA ARG A 122 26.64 48.67 11.66
C ARG A 122 26.69 49.13 13.12
N ARG A 123 25.97 48.43 14.01
CA ARG A 123 25.92 48.76 15.44
C ARG A 123 27.23 48.45 16.16
N ARG A 124 27.90 47.35 15.80
CA ARG A 124 29.16 46.91 16.43
C ARG A 124 30.39 47.61 15.89
N VAL A 125 30.35 48.05 14.63
CA VAL A 125 31.47 48.69 13.93
C VAL A 125 30.99 50.01 13.29
N PRO A 126 30.82 51.08 14.08
CA PRO A 126 30.28 52.35 13.57
C PRO A 126 31.18 53.07 12.57
N SER A 127 32.48 52.75 12.56
CA SER A 127 33.47 53.30 11.63
C SER A 127 33.43 52.66 10.24
N LEU A 128 32.66 51.58 10.05
CA LEU A 128 32.55 50.91 8.76
C LEU A 128 31.72 51.77 7.80
N PRO A 129 32.21 52.06 6.58
CA PRO A 129 31.46 52.83 5.59
C PRO A 129 30.11 52.19 5.25
N ALA A 130 29.11 53.02 4.93
CA ALA A 130 27.80 52.53 4.53
C ALA A 130 27.83 51.65 3.27
N GLU A 131 28.74 51.94 2.34
CA GLU A 131 28.95 51.16 1.11
C GLU A 131 29.39 49.72 1.40
N GLU A 132 30.30 49.52 2.35
CA GLU A 132 30.76 48.20 2.79
C GLU A 132 29.63 47.40 3.47
N ILE A 133 28.78 48.07 4.24
CA ILE A 133 27.60 47.44 4.86
C ILE A 133 26.60 47.00 3.78
N THR A 134 26.43 47.80 2.73
CA THR A 134 25.62 47.43 1.56
C THR A 134 26.22 46.25 0.81
N ALA A 135 27.54 46.19 0.64
CA ALA A 135 28.22 45.06 0.01
C ALA A 135 28.02 43.75 0.79
N ILE A 136 28.09 43.80 2.13
CA ILE A 136 27.77 42.66 3.00
C ILE A 136 26.31 42.21 2.79
N GLY A 137 25.37 43.16 2.77
CA GLY A 137 23.96 42.85 2.52
C GLY A 137 23.72 42.20 1.15
N ALA A 138 24.43 42.67 0.12
CA ALA A 138 24.37 42.09 -1.22
C ALA A 138 24.89 40.65 -1.25
N GLU A 139 25.98 40.34 -0.55
CA GLU A 139 26.49 38.96 -0.49
C GLU A 139 25.54 38.01 0.25
N ILE A 140 24.96 38.49 1.36
CA ILE A 140 23.94 37.73 2.09
C ILE A 140 22.72 37.45 1.21
N ALA A 141 22.27 38.44 0.43
CA ALA A 141 21.17 38.27 -0.50
C ALA A 141 21.50 37.25 -1.60
N ARG A 142 22.73 37.25 -2.14
CA ARG A 142 23.18 36.24 -3.10
C ARG A 142 23.13 34.83 -2.50
N ALA A 143 23.70 34.63 -1.30
CA ALA A 143 23.68 33.35 -0.62
C ALA A 143 22.25 32.84 -0.34
N ARG A 144 21.35 33.73 0.08
CA ARG A 144 19.93 33.40 0.29
C ARG A 144 19.23 32.99 -1.00
N ASN A 145 19.49 33.68 -2.10
CA ASN A 145 18.86 33.38 -3.38
C ASN A 145 19.32 32.02 -3.93
N ILE A 146 20.60 31.68 -3.78
CA ILE A 146 21.13 30.35 -4.13
C ILE A 146 20.39 29.27 -3.33
N ALA A 147 20.33 29.41 -2.00
CA ALA A 147 19.64 28.46 -1.14
C ALA A 147 18.14 28.33 -1.46
N ALA A 148 17.48 29.43 -1.86
CA ALA A 148 16.08 29.44 -2.26
C ALA A 148 15.84 28.82 -3.64
N SER A 149 16.83 28.86 -4.54
CA SER A 149 16.75 28.24 -5.86
C SER A 149 17.09 26.76 -5.89
N MET A 150 17.62 26.20 -4.79
CA MET A 150 17.97 24.77 -4.72
C MET A 150 16.75 23.90 -4.99
N SER A 151 16.93 22.97 -5.91
CA SER A 151 15.93 22.03 -6.38
C SER A 151 16.42 20.59 -6.24
N LEU A 152 15.50 19.64 -6.38
CA LEU A 152 15.84 18.22 -6.35
C LEU A 152 16.75 17.79 -7.52
N ALA A 153 16.79 18.58 -8.60
CA ALA A 153 17.65 18.33 -9.75
C ALA A 153 19.12 18.64 -9.43
N ASP A 154 19.38 19.70 -8.66
CA ASP A 154 20.74 20.12 -8.30
C ASP A 154 21.44 19.06 -7.42
N LEU A 155 20.68 18.34 -6.57
CA LEU A 155 21.20 17.25 -5.74
C LEU A 155 21.66 16.02 -6.53
N ARG A 156 21.20 15.84 -7.78
CA ARG A 156 21.58 14.69 -8.62
C ARG A 156 22.84 14.93 -9.42
N ASP A 157 23.20 16.20 -9.63
CA ASP A 157 24.39 16.59 -10.39
C ASP A 157 25.66 16.54 -9.51
N ASP A 158 25.54 16.76 -8.18
CA ASP A 158 26.66 16.69 -7.24
C ASP A 158 27.17 15.24 -6.99
N ASP A 159 26.33 14.21 -7.14
CA ASP A 159 26.71 12.80 -6.96
C ASP A 159 27.51 12.21 -8.16
N ALA A 160 27.63 12.95 -9.27
CA ALA A 160 28.37 12.52 -10.46
C ALA A 160 29.87 12.87 -10.44
N GLY A 161 30.37 13.60 -9.43
CA GLY A 161 31.73 14.16 -9.39
C GLY A 161 32.71 13.52 -8.38
N GLY A 162 32.33 12.46 -7.68
CA GLY A 162 33.07 11.96 -6.51
C GLY A 162 33.94 10.71 -6.70
N ALA A 163 34.40 10.40 -7.92
CA ALA A 163 35.24 9.23 -8.18
C ALA A 163 36.34 9.52 -9.21
N ASP A 164 37.26 10.43 -8.89
CA ASP A 164 38.56 10.51 -9.57
C ASP A 164 39.63 11.09 -8.63
N ASP A 165 39.94 10.36 -7.56
CA ASP A 165 41.25 10.42 -6.91
C ASP A 165 41.73 8.97 -6.79
N ALA A 166 42.11 8.40 -7.93
CA ALA A 166 42.89 7.17 -7.97
C ALA A 166 44.34 7.50 -7.60
N ASP A 167 44.70 7.06 -6.40
CA ASP A 167 46.04 6.85 -5.86
C ASP A 167 47.18 6.86 -6.89
N GLU A 168 47.96 7.94 -6.95
CA GLU A 168 49.32 7.94 -7.49
C GLU A 168 50.31 8.59 -6.50
N GLU A 169 51.51 8.02 -6.47
CA GLU A 169 52.74 8.38 -5.72
C GLU A 169 52.86 7.85 -4.27
N GLU A 170 53.87 7.09 -3.86
CA GLU A 170 55.09 6.55 -4.50
C GLU A 170 55.69 5.53 -3.51
N ILE A 171 55.99 4.30 -3.94
CA ILE A 171 56.80 3.36 -3.15
C ILE A 171 58.26 3.62 -3.52
N GLU A 172 58.96 4.37 -2.68
CA GLU A 172 60.43 4.48 -2.77
C GLU A 172 61.08 3.16 -2.32
N LEU A 173 61.94 2.63 -3.20
CA LEU A 173 62.74 1.40 -3.05
C LEU A 173 63.97 1.61 -2.17
#